data_AF-A0A7U9XL53-F1
#
_entry.id   AF-A0A7U9XL53-F1
#
_cell.length_a   1.000
_cell.length_b   1.000
_cell.length_c   1.000
_cell.angle_alpha   90.00
_cell.angle_beta   90.00
_cell.angle_gamma   90.00
#
_symmetry.space_group_name_H-M   'P 1'
#
loop_
_entity.id
_entity.type
_entity.pdbx_description
1 polymer ?
#
loop_
_entity_poly.entity_id
_entity_poly.type
_entity_poly.pdbx_seq_one_letter_code
_entity_poly.pdbx_strand_id
1 'polypeptide(L)'
;MDANRIETTTGMCVVALTKHLMKKQNIDYEIAYKKLLATELYKLLLDSETRLFLETNEYLCEACDEELEKGADALYEFINS
;
A
#
# COMPACT_ATOMS: atom_id res chain seq x y z
N MET A 1 -23.83 -7.05 1.12
CA MET A 1 -22.70 -7.86 1.63
C MET A 1 -21.42 -7.14 1.18
N ASP A 2 -20.23 -7.48 1.66
CA ASP A 2 -18.93 -7.04 1.10
C ASP A 2 -18.17 -5.84 1.72
N ALA A 3 -18.74 -4.96 2.56
CA ALA A 3 -17.91 -3.93 3.26
C ALA A 3 -16.86 -4.56 4.20
N ASN A 4 -17.26 -5.59 4.95
CA ASN A 4 -16.39 -6.32 5.88
C ASN A 4 -15.27 -7.11 5.18
N ARG A 5 -15.49 -7.46 3.90
CA ARG A 5 -14.48 -8.18 3.08
C ARG A 5 -13.42 -7.23 2.57
N ILE A 6 -13.82 -6.01 2.18
CA ILE A 6 -12.90 -4.96 1.73
C ILE A 6 -11.97 -4.57 2.90
N GLU A 7 -12.50 -4.32 4.10
CA GLU A 7 -11.66 -4.05 5.29
C GLU A 7 -10.68 -5.19 5.59
N THR A 8 -11.10 -6.45 5.43
CA THR A 8 -10.24 -7.61 5.69
C THR A 8 -9.13 -7.73 4.65
N THR A 9 -9.44 -7.55 3.37
CA THR A 9 -8.47 -7.64 2.27
C THR A 9 -7.48 -6.47 2.30
N THR A 10 -7.97 -5.25 2.54
CA THR A 10 -7.15 -4.05 2.75
C THR A 10 -6.22 -4.26 3.94
N GLY A 11 -6.71 -4.78 5.06
CA GLY A 11 -5.89 -5.10 6.23
C GLY A 11 -4.77 -6.10 5.92
N MET A 12 -5.04 -7.13 5.11
CA MET A 12 -4.01 -8.09 4.67
C MET A 12 -2.94 -7.44 3.80
N CYS A 13 -3.34 -6.59 2.84
CA CYS A 13 -2.42 -5.85 1.98
C CYS A 13 -1.52 -4.91 2.80
N VAL A 14 -2.11 -4.16 3.72
CA VAL A 14 -1.41 -3.25 4.63
C VAL A 14 -0.35 -3.98 5.46
N VAL A 15 -0.66 -5.17 5.98
CA VAL A 15 0.30 -5.99 6.74
C VAL A 15 1.42 -6.51 5.83
N ALA A 16 1.10 -6.91 4.60
CA ALA A 16 2.10 -7.37 3.62
C ALA A 16 3.08 -6.24 3.25
N LEU A 17 2.54 -5.06 2.93
CA LEU A 17 3.31 -3.84 2.62
C LEU A 17 4.18 -3.42 3.79
N THR A 18 3.62 -3.40 5.00
CA THR A 18 4.37 -3.06 6.22
C THR A 18 5.54 -4.02 6.43
N LYS A 19 5.32 -5.34 6.28
CA LYS A 19 6.40 -6.34 6.35
C LYS A 19 7.44 -6.16 5.25
N HIS A 20 7.03 -5.79 4.05
CA HIS A 20 7.93 -5.50 2.93
C HIS A 20 8.84 -4.31 3.27
N LEU A 21 8.24 -3.20 3.70
CA LEU A 21 8.94 -1.99 4.18
C LEU A 21 9.92 -2.27 5.32
N MET A 22 9.52 -3.07 6.31
CA MET A 22 10.41 -3.48 7.40
C MET A 22 11.65 -4.20 6.88
N LYS A 23 11.48 -5.13 5.94
CA LYS A 23 12.60 -5.87 5.34
C LYS A 23 13.47 -4.96 4.47
N LYS A 24 12.85 -4.12 3.62
CA LYS A 24 13.56 -3.25 2.66
C LYS A 24 14.35 -2.14 3.36
N GLN A 25 13.77 -1.49 4.36
CA GLN A 25 14.41 -0.37 5.07
C GLN A 25 15.05 -0.77 6.40
N ASN A 26 14.96 -2.04 6.82
CA ASN A 26 15.44 -2.53 8.11
C ASN A 26 14.90 -1.70 9.29
N ILE A 27 13.62 -1.36 9.22
CA ILE A 27 12.93 -0.53 10.22
C ILE A 27 11.93 -1.36 11.03
N ASP A 28 11.60 -0.85 12.21
CA ASP A 28 10.63 -1.49 13.10
C ASP A 28 9.19 -1.40 12.57
N TYR A 29 8.32 -2.27 13.07
CA TYR A 29 6.95 -2.42 12.54
C TYR A 29 6.17 -1.12 12.67
N GLU A 30 6.32 -0.45 13.82
CA GLU A 30 5.64 0.81 14.08
C GLU A 30 6.09 1.92 13.11
N ILE A 31 7.38 1.94 12.75
CA ILE A 31 7.93 2.93 11.81
C ILE A 31 7.48 2.63 10.39
N ALA A 32 7.56 1.36 9.97
CA ALA A 32 7.07 0.93 8.66
C ALA A 32 5.58 1.22 8.51
N TYR A 33 4.79 0.93 9.54
CA TYR A 33 3.36 1.17 9.56
C TYR A 33 3.03 2.67 9.52
N LYS A 34 3.72 3.50 10.30
CA LYS A 34 3.56 4.96 10.23
C LYS A 34 3.94 5.53 8.86
N LYS A 35 5.01 5.04 8.24
CA LYS A 35 5.38 5.43 6.87
C LYS A 35 4.29 5.05 5.89
N LEU A 36 3.80 3.81 5.95
CA LEU A 36 2.71 3.35 5.11
C LEU A 36 1.44 4.18 5.34
N LEU A 37 1.05 4.47 6.58
CA LEU A 37 -0.10 5.33 6.87
C LEU A 37 0.04 6.74 6.29
N ALA A 38 1.26 7.23 6.13
CA ALA A 38 1.55 8.53 5.54
C ALA A 38 1.64 8.50 4.00
N THR A 39 1.65 7.31 3.40
CA THR A 39 1.68 7.16 1.94
C THR A 39 0.32 7.45 1.28
N GLU A 40 0.38 8.00 0.08
CA GLU A 40 -0.75 8.11 -0.83
C GLU A 40 -1.27 6.72 -1.21
N LEU A 41 -0.41 5.70 -1.34
CA LEU A 41 -0.85 4.32 -1.61
C LEU A 41 -1.86 3.85 -0.57
N TYR A 42 -1.59 4.08 0.72
CA TYR A 42 -2.52 3.68 1.79
C TYR A 42 -3.87 4.39 1.68
N LYS A 43 -3.88 5.68 1.35
CA LYS A 43 -5.12 6.45 1.12
C LYS A 43 -5.88 5.89 -0.07
N LEU A 44 -5.18 5.61 -1.17
CA LEU A 44 -5.77 5.02 -2.37
C LEU A 44 -6.27 3.60 -2.11
N LEU A 45 -5.61 2.81 -1.25
CA LEU A 45 -6.00 1.44 -0.89
C LEU A 45 -7.26 1.41 -0.01
N LEU A 46 -7.47 2.46 0.80
CA LEU A 46 -8.72 2.70 1.53
C LEU A 46 -9.83 3.27 0.63
N ASP A 47 -9.43 3.94 -0.45
CA ASP A 47 -10.38 4.49 -1.40
C ASP A 47 -11.05 3.35 -2.21
N SER A 48 -12.38 3.31 -2.16
CA SER A 48 -13.13 2.24 -2.81
C SER A 48 -13.27 2.44 -4.33
N GLU A 49 -12.96 3.64 -4.86
CA GLU A 49 -13.03 3.92 -6.30
C GLU A 49 -11.81 3.40 -7.04
N THR A 50 -10.64 3.42 -6.43
CA THR A 50 -9.37 2.95 -7.03
C THR A 50 -9.30 1.44 -7.16
N ARG A 51 -10.04 0.69 -6.32
CA ARG A 51 -10.04 -0.79 -6.27
C ARG A 51 -8.67 -1.42 -6.09
N LEU A 52 -7.69 -0.71 -5.55
CA LEU A 52 -6.32 -1.23 -5.32
C LEU A 52 -6.29 -2.45 -4.40
N PHE A 53 -7.27 -2.61 -3.52
CA PHE A 53 -7.41 -3.82 -2.70
C PHE A 53 -7.73 -5.10 -3.49
N LEU A 54 -8.11 -4.98 -4.78
CA LEU A 54 -8.31 -6.12 -5.69
C LEU A 54 -7.05 -6.49 -6.46
N GLU A 55 -6.03 -5.63 -6.45
CA GLU A 55 -4.76 -5.87 -7.11
C GLU A 55 -3.89 -6.86 -6.32
N THR A 56 -2.88 -7.40 -7.00
CA THR A 56 -1.98 -8.39 -6.41
C THR A 56 -1.08 -7.76 -5.33
N ASN A 57 -0.76 -8.51 -4.27
CA ASN A 57 0.18 -8.03 -3.24
C ASN A 57 1.53 -7.58 -3.81
N GLU A 58 1.98 -8.21 -4.91
CA GLU A 58 3.21 -7.84 -5.63
C GLU A 58 3.10 -6.44 -6.22
N TYR A 59 2.02 -6.17 -6.95
CA TYR A 59 1.74 -4.86 -7.55
C TYR A 59 1.70 -3.75 -6.49
N LEU A 60 1.02 -4.01 -5.38
CA LEU A 60 0.96 -3.07 -4.27
C LEU A 60 2.35 -2.81 -3.67
N CYS A 61 3.18 -3.85 -3.56
CA CYS A 61 4.56 -3.68 -3.07
C CYS A 61 5.39 -2.85 -4.05
N GLU A 62 5.29 -3.09 -5.35
CA GLU A 62 5.97 -2.30 -6.38
C GLU A 62 5.51 -0.84 -6.37
N ALA A 63 4.20 -0.60 -6.29
CA ALA A 63 3.63 0.75 -6.18
C ALA A 63 4.13 1.47 -4.91
N CYS A 64 4.19 0.76 -3.78
CA CYS A 64 4.73 1.29 -2.53
C CYS A 64 6.22 1.61 -2.64
N ASP A 65 6.99 0.73 -3.28
CA ASP A 65 8.41 0.95 -3.53
C ASP A 65 8.63 2.16 -4.46
N GLU A 66 7.84 2.30 -5.52
CA GLU A 66 7.91 3.45 -6.42
C GLU A 66 7.56 4.76 -5.73
N GLU A 67 6.54 4.76 -4.89
CA GLU A 67 6.23 5.92 -4.06
C GLU A 67 7.37 6.28 -3.11
N LEU A 68 7.98 5.28 -2.48
CA LEU A 68 9.06 5.49 -1.52
C LEU A 68 10.35 5.96 -2.21
N GLU A 69 10.59 5.55 -3.46
CA GLU A 69 11.81 5.89 -4.22
C GLU A 69 11.67 7.18 -5.03
N LYS A 70 10.52 7.40 -5.67
CA LYS A 70 10.27 8.52 -6.59
C LYS A 70 9.24 9.53 -6.08
N GLY A 71 8.42 9.16 -5.09
CA GLY A 71 7.36 10.00 -4.52
C GLY A 71 5.95 9.65 -5.03
N ALA A 72 4.95 10.32 -4.46
CA ALA A 72 3.53 10.09 -4.77
C ALA A 72 3.17 10.31 -6.25
N ASP A 73 3.89 11.16 -6.98
CA ASP A 73 3.66 11.39 -8.41
C ASP A 73 3.87 10.11 -9.23
N ALA A 74 4.96 9.38 -8.95
CA ALA A 74 5.27 8.11 -9.62
C ALA A 74 4.28 7.01 -9.26
N LEU A 75 3.78 7.00 -8.02
CA LEU A 75 2.70 6.12 -7.63
C LEU A 75 1.45 6.33 -8.49
N TYR A 76 1.02 7.60 -8.67
CA TYR A 76 -0.13 7.92 -9.50
C TYR A 76 0.10 7.53 -10.96
N GLU A 77 1.30 7.76 -11.50
CA GLU A 77 1.63 7.28 -12.85
C GLU A 77 1.58 5.75 -12.92
N PHE A 78 2.11 5.03 -11.94
CA PHE A 78 2.12 3.57 -11.92
C PHE A 78 0.72 2.96 -11.84
N ILE A 79 -0.16 3.55 -11.02
CA ILE A 79 -1.56 3.12 -10.85
C ILE A 79 -2.41 3.44 -12.07
N ASN A 80 -2.07 4.52 -12.79
CA ASN A 80 -2.82 4.99 -13.96
C ASN A 80 -2.20 4.53 -15.29
N SER A 81 -1.17 3.67 -15.27
CA SER A 81 -0.46 3.16 -16.44
C SER A 81 -1.00 1.83 -16.97
#